data_AF-D7LLM6-F1
#
_entry.id   AF-D7LLM6-F1
#
_cell.length_a   1.000
_cell.length_b   1.000
_cell.length_c   1.000
_cell.angle_alpha   90.00
_cell.angle_beta   90.00
_cell.angle_gamma   90.00
#
_symmetry.space_group_name_H-M   'P 1'
#
loop_
_entity.id
_entity.type
_entity.pdbx_description
1 polymer ?
#
loop_
_entity_poly.entity_id
_entity_poly.type
_entity_poly.pdbx_seq_one_letter_code
_entity_poly.pdbx_strand_id
1 'polypeptide(L)'
;MAMRLKSMATLPKLIQSMRKEVPKHANPVLPSLRRAFSLYDQINLIDNVPEDQLRFQEFNDTSFTVNGVKYEGSLLCVGNLLMSWSPRKFSEITTDSLSIFQTVRPIPELLIVGCGRDIHPVTPEVRQFVKSLGMKLETVDSRNAASTYNILNEEGRVVAAALLPYGVTS
;
A
#
# COMPACT_ATOMS: atom_id res chain seq x y z
N MET A 1 39.43 -60.11 15.57
CA MET A 1 38.69 -60.81 14.50
C MET A 1 37.20 -60.73 14.84
N ALA A 2 36.40 -60.22 13.90
CA ALA A 2 34.93 -60.18 13.84
C ALA A 2 34.14 -59.42 14.94
N MET A 3 33.61 -58.24 14.58
CA MET A 3 32.26 -57.85 15.02
C MET A 3 31.48 -57.39 13.78
N ARG A 4 30.59 -58.28 13.33
CA ARG A 4 29.72 -58.12 12.16
C ARG A 4 28.34 -57.63 12.64
N LEU A 5 27.80 -56.66 11.90
CA LEU A 5 26.37 -56.43 11.59
C LEU A 5 25.42 -56.05 12.73
N LYS A 6 25.11 -54.74 12.82
CA LYS A 6 23.76 -54.23 13.16
C LYS A 6 23.51 -52.88 12.46
N SER A 7 23.15 -52.91 11.18
CA SER A 7 22.74 -51.70 10.45
C SER A 7 21.71 -51.97 9.36
N MET A 8 20.61 -52.68 9.67
CA MET A 8 19.51 -52.89 8.68
C MET A 8 18.10 -52.96 9.28
N ALA A 9 17.82 -52.35 10.45
CA ALA A 9 16.48 -52.43 11.07
C ALA A 9 15.68 -51.11 11.08
N THR A 10 16.25 -50.00 10.60
CA THR A 10 15.63 -48.66 10.75
C THR A 10 15.19 -48.00 9.45
N LEU A 11 15.65 -48.47 8.28
CA LEU A 11 15.25 -47.90 6.98
C LEU A 11 13.76 -48.02 6.65
N PRO A 12 13.06 -49.14 6.92
CA PRO A 12 11.64 -49.25 6.59
C PRO A 12 10.78 -48.26 7.39
N LYS A 13 11.16 -47.99 8.65
CA LYS A 13 10.47 -47.04 9.53
C LYS A 13 10.66 -45.58 9.09
N LEU A 14 11.82 -45.26 8.51
CA LEU A 14 12.11 -43.92 7.97
C LEU A 14 11.34 -43.65 6.66
N ILE A 15 11.24 -44.65 5.78
CA ILE A 15 10.45 -44.53 4.54
C ILE A 15 8.95 -44.39 4.84
N GLN A 16 8.47 -45.02 5.92
CA GLN A 16 7.08 -44.92 6.35
C GLN A 16 6.74 -43.59 7.06
N SER A 17 7.72 -42.94 7.71
CA SER A 17 7.52 -41.58 8.26
C SER A 17 7.52 -40.50 7.18
N MET A 18 8.33 -40.66 6.12
CA MET A 18 8.37 -39.72 4.99
C MET A 18 7.14 -39.80 4.07
N ARG A 19 6.40 -40.92 4.06
CA ARG A 19 5.18 -41.08 3.25
C ARG A 19 3.94 -40.43 3.85
N LYS A 20 3.98 -39.94 5.10
CA LYS A 20 2.79 -39.49 5.83
C LYS A 20 2.55 -37.98 5.87
N GLU A 21 3.43 -37.16 5.33
CA GLU A 21 3.21 -35.72 5.30
C GLU A 21 3.35 -35.17 3.87
N VAL A 22 2.31 -35.39 3.08
CA VAL A 22 1.97 -34.40 2.05
C VAL A 22 1.22 -33.31 2.82
N PRO A 23 1.77 -32.10 2.98
CA PRO A 23 1.02 -31.03 3.59
C PRO A 23 -0.22 -30.83 2.72
N LYS A 24 -1.40 -31.03 3.30
CA LYS A 24 -2.64 -30.55 2.68
C LYS A 24 -2.39 -29.08 2.41
N HIS A 25 -2.26 -28.70 1.14
CA HIS A 25 -2.32 -27.31 0.73
C HIS A 25 -3.68 -26.83 1.19
N ALA A 26 -3.75 -26.23 2.38
CA ALA A 26 -4.76 -25.23 2.63
C ALA A 26 -4.58 -24.27 1.47
N ASN A 27 -5.56 -24.17 0.56
CA ASN A 27 -5.57 -23.10 -0.42
C ASN A 27 -5.40 -21.83 0.41
N PRO A 28 -4.23 -21.17 0.40
CA PRO A 28 -4.16 -19.90 1.09
C PRO A 28 -5.14 -19.05 0.30
N VAL A 29 -6.22 -18.64 0.96
CA VAL A 29 -7.10 -17.62 0.40
C VAL A 29 -6.17 -16.44 0.20
N LEU A 30 -5.72 -16.25 -1.05
CA LEU A 30 -4.83 -15.15 -1.38
C LEU A 30 -5.56 -13.91 -0.89
N PRO A 31 -4.94 -13.10 -0.01
CA PRO A 31 -5.53 -11.84 0.34
C PRO A 31 -5.86 -11.13 -0.97
N SER A 32 -7.03 -10.50 -1.05
CA SER A 32 -7.34 -9.65 -2.21
C SER A 32 -6.14 -8.74 -2.45
N LEU A 33 -5.80 -8.43 -3.71
CA LEU A 33 -4.62 -7.61 -4.03
C LEU A 33 -4.53 -6.36 -3.12
N ARG A 34 -5.67 -5.74 -2.80
CA ARG A 34 -5.79 -4.65 -1.81
C ARG A 34 -5.22 -4.97 -0.42
N ARG A 35 -5.53 -6.15 0.12
CA ARG A 35 -5.04 -6.62 1.43
C ARG A 35 -3.59 -7.10 1.37
N ALA A 36 -3.14 -7.60 0.21
CA ALA A 36 -1.74 -7.96 0.00
C ALA A 36 -0.82 -6.74 0.13
N PHE A 37 -1.18 -5.61 -0.48
CA PHE A 37 -0.41 -4.36 -0.37
C PHE A 37 -0.22 -3.90 1.09
N SER A 38 -1.29 -3.87 1.89
CA SER A 38 -1.17 -3.51 3.32
C SER A 38 -0.30 -4.48 4.13
N LEU A 39 -0.20 -5.74 3.73
CA LEU A 39 0.69 -6.72 4.39
C LEU A 39 2.15 -6.53 3.96
N TYR A 40 2.40 -6.15 2.71
CA TYR A 40 3.75 -5.81 2.26
C TYR A 40 4.33 -4.63 3.03
N ASP A 41 3.53 -3.62 3.38
CA ASP A 41 4.00 -2.49 4.18
C ASP A 41 4.41 -2.88 5.62
N GLN A 42 3.85 -3.97 6.16
CA GLN A 42 4.22 -4.51 7.48
C GLN A 42 5.53 -5.29 7.46
N ILE A 43 5.97 -5.72 6.28
CA ILE A 43 7.24 -6.42 6.11
C ILE A 43 8.15 -5.42 5.42
N ASN A 44 9.05 -4.77 6.17
CA ASN A 44 10.14 -3.99 5.58
C ASN A 44 11.02 -4.96 4.75
N LEU A 45 10.62 -5.26 3.52
CA LEU A 45 11.23 -6.26 2.63
C LEU A 45 12.52 -5.73 1.99
N ILE A 46 12.83 -4.45 2.19
CA ILE A 46 13.97 -3.77 1.60
C ILE A 46 14.71 -3.07 2.73
N ASP A 47 15.88 -3.60 3.09
CA ASP A 47 16.76 -3.06 4.13
C ASP A 47 17.39 -1.70 3.74
N ASN A 48 17.21 -1.24 2.49
CA ASN A 48 17.76 0.00 1.94
C ASN A 48 16.73 0.77 1.10
N VAL A 49 15.71 1.35 1.73
CA VAL A 49 14.93 2.41 1.10
C VAL A 49 15.78 3.68 1.11
N PRO A 50 15.97 4.37 -0.03
CA PRO A 50 16.69 5.64 -0.07
C PRO A 50 16.08 6.64 0.94
N GLU A 51 16.92 7.29 1.76
CA GLU A 51 16.46 8.23 2.82
C GLU A 51 15.60 9.39 2.29
N ASP A 52 15.68 9.68 0.99
CA ASP A 52 14.96 10.75 0.32
C ASP A 52 13.54 10.37 -0.15
N GLN A 53 13.13 9.10 -0.05
CA GLN A 53 11.78 8.68 -0.43
C GLN A 53 10.75 8.96 0.66
N LEU A 54 9.58 9.47 0.25
CA LEU A 54 8.44 9.63 1.16
C LEU A 54 7.81 8.29 1.50
N ARG A 55 7.70 8.00 2.80
CA ARG A 55 7.08 6.79 3.34
C ARG A 55 6.10 7.13 4.45
N PHE A 56 4.85 6.75 4.24
CA PHE A 56 3.82 6.79 5.29
C PHE A 56 4.02 5.63 6.26
N GLN A 57 3.95 5.91 7.55
CA GLN A 57 4.26 4.94 8.61
C GLN A 57 3.06 4.74 9.56
N GLU A 58 2.43 5.84 9.98
CA GLU A 58 1.32 5.79 10.93
C GLU A 58 0.13 6.62 10.46
N PHE A 59 -1.06 6.20 10.90
CA PHE A 59 -2.35 6.75 10.51
C PHE A 59 -3.20 6.94 11.76
N ASN A 60 -3.60 8.18 12.01
CA ASN A 60 -4.48 8.56 13.11
C ASN A 60 -5.75 9.19 12.58
N ASP A 61 -6.68 9.46 13.48
CA ASP A 61 -7.96 10.09 13.12
C ASP A 61 -7.79 11.53 12.60
N THR A 62 -6.67 12.21 12.90
CA THR A 62 -6.42 13.59 12.48
C THR A 62 -5.09 13.81 11.77
N SER A 63 -4.23 12.81 11.67
CA SER A 63 -2.83 13.00 11.24
C SER A 63 -2.25 11.78 10.56
N PHE A 64 -1.13 11.99 9.87
CA PHE A 64 -0.26 10.96 9.31
C PHE A 64 1.17 11.13 9.83
N THR A 65 1.89 10.03 10.04
CA THR A 65 3.34 10.08 10.28
C THR A 65 4.05 9.70 8.98
N VAL A 66 4.84 10.62 8.42
CA VAL A 66 5.60 10.43 7.18
C VAL A 66 7.06 10.69 7.47
N ASN A 67 7.93 9.71 7.18
CA ASN A 67 9.37 9.77 7.49
C ASN A 67 9.67 10.20 8.94
N GLY A 68 8.91 9.65 9.91
CA GLY A 68 9.05 9.98 11.34
C GLY A 68 8.50 11.35 11.76
N VAL A 69 7.96 12.16 10.83
CA VAL A 69 7.37 13.47 11.12
C VAL A 69 5.84 13.36 11.09
N LYS A 70 5.19 13.89 12.11
CA LYS A 70 3.72 13.94 12.20
C LYS A 70 3.18 15.16 11.46
N TYR A 71 2.25 14.93 10.54
CA TYR A 71 1.54 15.94 9.77
C TYR A 71 0.04 15.87 10.06
N GLU A 72 -0.55 17.00 10.44
CA GLU A 72 -1.97 17.09 10.76
C GLU A 72 -2.82 17.46 9.55
N GLY A 73 -4.01 16.87 9.49
CA GLY A 73 -4.97 17.04 8.41
C GLY A 73 -4.66 16.20 7.18
N SER A 74 -5.25 16.62 6.08
CA SER A 74 -5.16 15.92 4.79
C SER A 74 -3.89 16.27 4.04
N LEU A 75 -3.36 15.30 3.30
CA LEU A 75 -2.08 15.40 2.63
C LEU A 75 -2.22 15.05 1.15
N LEU A 76 -1.42 15.73 0.33
CA LEU A 76 -1.23 15.39 -1.06
C LEU A 76 0.27 15.15 -1.26
N CYS A 77 0.61 14.09 -1.97
CA CYS A 77 1.98 13.76 -2.29
C CYS A 77 2.13 13.37 -3.75
N VAL A 78 3.29 13.71 -4.32
CA VAL A 78 3.69 13.41 -5.69
C VAL A 78 5.18 13.07 -5.69
N GLY A 79 5.53 11.81 -5.92
CA GLY A 79 6.92 11.34 -5.79
C GLY A 79 7.50 11.59 -4.39
N ASN A 80 8.48 12.49 -4.28
CA ASN A 80 9.07 12.86 -2.98
C ASN A 80 8.57 14.21 -2.43
N LEU A 81 7.56 14.82 -3.06
CA LEU A 81 6.95 16.05 -2.57
C LEU A 81 5.73 15.74 -1.70
N LEU A 82 5.71 16.29 -0.49
CA LEU A 82 4.59 16.23 0.45
C LEU A 82 4.04 17.64 0.68
N MET A 83 2.73 17.80 0.60
CA MET A 83 2.06 19.08 0.84
C MET A 83 0.75 18.92 1.60
N SER A 84 0.35 19.97 2.31
CA SER A 84 -0.98 20.05 2.90
C SER A 84 -2.04 20.11 1.80
N TRP A 85 -3.14 19.39 2.01
CA TRP A 85 -4.26 19.35 1.10
C TRP A 85 -5.51 19.91 1.78
N SER A 86 -6.21 20.82 1.10
CA SER A 86 -7.30 21.59 1.68
C SER A 86 -8.53 20.76 2.11
N PRO A 87 -9.01 19.76 1.33
CA PRO A 87 -10.19 18.99 1.70
C PRO A 87 -10.10 18.35 3.06
N ARG A 88 -11.10 18.59 3.91
CA ARG A 88 -11.26 17.99 5.25
C ARG A 88 -12.34 16.92 5.29
N LYS A 89 -13.16 16.83 4.24
CA LYS A 89 -14.20 15.81 4.04
C LYS A 89 -14.28 15.37 2.60
N PHE A 90 -14.92 14.21 2.38
CA PHE A 90 -15.00 13.61 1.05
C PHE A 90 -15.69 14.52 0.02
N SER A 91 -16.75 15.23 0.43
CA SER A 91 -17.50 16.16 -0.44
C SER A 91 -16.68 17.37 -0.92
N GLU A 92 -15.52 17.64 -0.31
CA GLU A 92 -14.63 18.73 -0.72
C GLU A 92 -13.60 18.30 -1.77
N ILE A 93 -13.56 17.01 -2.12
CA ILE A 93 -12.72 16.50 -3.20
C ILE A 93 -13.34 16.91 -4.54
N THR A 94 -12.85 18.02 -5.06
CA THR A 94 -13.31 18.65 -6.31
C THR A 94 -12.17 18.75 -7.32
N THR A 95 -12.48 19.09 -8.57
CA THR A 95 -11.48 19.39 -9.59
C THR A 95 -10.51 20.48 -9.13
N ASP A 96 -11.01 21.49 -8.43
CA ASP A 96 -10.21 22.62 -7.94
C ASP A 96 -9.25 22.17 -6.84
N SER A 97 -9.70 21.28 -5.94
CA SER A 97 -8.84 20.69 -4.91
C SER A 97 -7.70 19.83 -5.49
N LEU A 98 -7.81 19.42 -6.76
CA LEU A 98 -6.84 18.60 -7.48
C LEU A 98 -6.16 19.37 -8.63
N SER A 99 -6.40 20.68 -8.74
CA SER A 99 -5.88 21.54 -9.82
C SER A 99 -4.35 21.56 -9.91
N ILE A 100 -3.65 21.27 -8.80
CA ILE A 100 -2.18 21.17 -8.76
C ILE A 100 -1.63 20.22 -9.84
N PHE A 101 -2.36 19.14 -10.16
CA PHE A 101 -1.96 18.16 -11.18
C PHE A 101 -1.94 18.73 -12.61
N GLN A 102 -2.55 19.89 -12.87
CA GLN A 102 -2.40 20.58 -14.15
C GLN A 102 -0.98 21.10 -14.36
N THR A 103 -0.26 21.40 -13.27
CA THR A 103 1.06 22.06 -13.30
C THR A 103 2.20 21.09 -12.96
N VAL A 104 1.94 20.07 -12.12
CA VAL A 104 2.96 19.10 -11.70
C VAL A 104 3.56 18.35 -12.90
N ARG A 105 4.88 18.27 -12.96
CA ARG A 105 5.63 17.51 -13.96
C ARG A 105 6.75 16.71 -13.29
N PRO A 106 7.05 15.47 -13.75
CA PRO A 106 6.30 14.70 -14.76
C PRO A 106 4.87 14.40 -14.31
N ILE A 107 3.96 14.15 -15.26
CA ILE A 107 2.56 13.82 -14.95
C ILE A 107 2.54 12.44 -14.28
N PRO A 108 1.97 12.29 -13.07
CA PRO A 108 1.91 10.99 -12.43
C PRO A 108 0.98 10.04 -13.19
N GLU A 109 1.34 8.78 -13.29
CA GLU A 109 0.53 7.80 -14.03
C GLU A 109 -0.74 7.37 -13.28
N LEU A 110 -0.72 7.51 -11.95
CA LEU A 110 -1.79 7.10 -11.04
C LEU A 110 -1.94 8.11 -9.90
N LEU A 111 -3.16 8.55 -9.67
CA LEU A 111 -3.60 9.22 -8.44
C LEU A 111 -4.40 8.23 -7.58
N ILE A 112 -3.96 8.04 -6.34
CA ILE A 112 -4.66 7.24 -5.34
C ILE A 112 -5.32 8.18 -4.34
N VAL A 113 -6.64 8.14 -4.24
CA VAL A 113 -7.41 8.95 -3.29
C VAL A 113 -7.77 8.11 -2.08
N GLY A 114 -7.19 8.45 -0.93
CA GLY A 114 -7.51 7.91 0.38
C GLY A 114 -8.68 8.64 1.01
N CYS A 115 -9.81 7.97 1.15
CA CYS A 115 -11.09 8.57 1.56
C CYS A 115 -11.31 8.57 3.09
N GLY A 116 -10.26 8.41 3.89
CA GLY A 116 -10.37 8.21 5.34
C GLY A 116 -10.57 6.73 5.67
N ARG A 117 -11.54 6.41 6.53
CA ARG A 117 -11.81 5.04 6.98
C ARG A 117 -12.64 4.24 5.97
N ASP A 118 -13.55 4.91 5.28
CA ASP A 118 -14.52 4.28 4.39
C ASP A 118 -14.28 4.70 2.94
N ILE A 119 -14.44 3.75 2.01
CA ILE A 119 -14.25 3.98 0.59
C ILE A 119 -15.45 4.75 0.04
N HIS A 120 -15.18 5.89 -0.59
CA HIS A 120 -16.20 6.71 -1.23
C HIS A 120 -15.87 6.92 -2.71
N PRO A 121 -16.85 6.72 -3.62
CA PRO A 121 -16.63 6.94 -5.05
C PRO A 121 -16.55 8.43 -5.34
N VAL A 122 -15.48 8.87 -6.00
CA VAL A 122 -15.37 10.27 -6.47
C VAL A 122 -16.45 10.61 -7.49
N THR A 123 -16.78 11.89 -7.61
CA THR A 123 -17.76 12.34 -8.59
C THR A 123 -17.28 12.09 -10.03
N PRO A 124 -18.21 11.94 -11.00
CA PRO A 124 -17.85 11.78 -12.40
C PRO A 124 -16.96 12.89 -12.94
N GLU A 125 -17.16 14.13 -12.47
CA GLU A 125 -16.40 15.31 -12.88
C GLU A 125 -14.93 15.18 -12.47
N VAL A 126 -14.67 14.78 -11.21
CA VAL A 126 -13.31 14.52 -10.71
C VAL A 126 -12.65 13.41 -11.52
N ARG A 127 -13.37 12.31 -11.77
CA ARG A 127 -12.84 11.19 -12.56
C ARG A 127 -12.47 11.62 -13.98
N GLN A 128 -13.33 12.41 -14.63
CA GLN A 128 -13.10 12.91 -15.98
C GLN A 128 -11.94 13.90 -16.02
N PHE A 129 -11.82 14.78 -15.02
CA PHE A 129 -10.71 15.71 -14.87
C PHE A 129 -9.37 14.97 -14.77
N VAL A 130 -9.25 14.01 -13.84
CA VAL A 130 -8.01 13.22 -13.66
C VAL A 130 -7.66 12.45 -14.94
N LYS A 131 -8.66 11.85 -15.60
CA LYS A 131 -8.47 11.17 -16.89
C LYS A 131 -7.99 12.13 -17.99
N SER A 132 -8.49 13.35 -18.04
CA SER A 132 -8.08 14.35 -19.03
C SER A 132 -6.62 14.77 -18.91
N LEU A 133 -6.04 14.64 -17.69
CA LEU A 133 -4.62 14.86 -17.44
C LEU A 133 -3.74 13.67 -17.87
N GLY A 134 -4.34 12.55 -18.31
CA GLY A 134 -3.63 11.33 -18.67
C GLY A 134 -3.33 10.40 -17.48
N MET A 135 -3.95 10.65 -16.33
CA MET A 135 -3.73 9.90 -15.10
C MET A 135 -4.81 8.83 -14.89
N LYS A 136 -4.45 7.71 -14.27
CA LYS A 136 -5.41 6.76 -13.69
C LYS A 136 -5.88 7.27 -12.33
N LEU A 137 -7.09 6.89 -11.92
CA LEU A 137 -7.67 7.25 -10.64
C LEU A 137 -8.14 6.00 -9.88
N GLU A 138 -7.62 5.82 -8.68
CA GLU A 138 -8.05 4.80 -7.74
C GLU A 138 -8.55 5.43 -6.44
N THR A 139 -9.64 4.88 -5.87
CA THR A 139 -10.25 5.37 -4.63
C THR A 139 -10.31 4.21 -3.64
N VAL A 140 -9.65 4.36 -2.49
CA VAL A 140 -9.59 3.36 -1.40
C VAL A 140 -9.58 4.09 -0.05
N ASP A 141 -9.54 3.34 1.07
CA ASP A 141 -9.30 3.93 2.39
C ASP A 141 -7.85 4.43 2.50
N SER A 142 -7.59 5.36 3.41
CA SER A 142 -6.31 6.08 3.45
C SER A 142 -5.11 5.21 3.84
N ARG A 143 -5.32 4.09 4.56
CA ARG A 143 -4.23 3.17 4.90
C ARG A 143 -3.83 2.36 3.68
N ASN A 144 -4.80 1.80 2.97
CA ASN A 144 -4.51 1.08 1.72
C ASN A 144 -3.94 2.04 0.67
N ALA A 145 -4.44 3.28 0.57
CA ALA A 145 -3.88 4.27 -0.35
C ALA A 145 -2.41 4.56 -0.07
N ALA A 146 -2.06 4.81 1.19
CA ALA A 146 -0.70 5.12 1.59
C ALA A 146 0.24 3.91 1.44
N SER A 147 -0.23 2.70 1.76
CA SER A 147 0.55 1.48 1.53
C SER A 147 0.82 1.25 0.04
N THR A 148 -0.19 1.42 -0.82
CA THR A 148 0.02 1.34 -2.27
C THR A 148 0.96 2.43 -2.76
N TYR A 149 0.83 3.65 -2.24
CA TYR A 149 1.75 4.74 -2.55
C TYR A 149 3.20 4.39 -2.18
N ASN A 150 3.45 3.93 -0.96
CA ASN A 150 4.79 3.54 -0.50
C ASN A 150 5.44 2.55 -1.49
N ILE A 151 4.73 1.48 -1.81
CA ILE A 151 5.24 0.41 -2.70
C ILE A 151 5.55 0.96 -4.10
N LEU A 152 4.63 1.73 -4.68
CA LEU A 152 4.81 2.26 -6.03
C LEU A 152 5.91 3.34 -6.09
N ASN A 153 6.02 4.16 -5.03
CA ASN A 153 7.08 5.15 -4.91
C ASN A 153 8.45 4.47 -4.75
N GLU A 154 8.52 3.40 -3.96
CA GLU A 154 9.72 2.55 -3.80
C GLU A 154 10.15 1.88 -5.10
N GLU A 155 9.21 1.47 -5.95
CA GLU A 155 9.48 0.98 -7.31
C GLU A 155 10.03 2.08 -8.25
N GLY A 156 10.11 3.34 -7.80
CA GLY A 156 10.56 4.48 -8.61
C GLY A 156 9.52 4.97 -9.61
N ARG A 157 8.24 4.61 -9.42
CA ARG A 157 7.15 5.03 -10.30
C ARG A 157 6.68 6.43 -9.93
N VAL A 158 6.30 7.22 -10.93
CA VAL A 158 5.74 8.56 -10.72
C VAL A 158 4.27 8.42 -10.35
N VAL A 159 3.99 8.31 -9.05
CA VAL A 159 2.64 8.20 -8.50
C VAL A 159 2.31 9.37 -7.59
N ALA A 160 1.01 9.60 -7.41
CA ALA A 160 0.49 10.59 -6.49
C ALA A 160 -0.53 9.97 -5.54
N ALA A 161 -0.61 10.49 -4.31
CA ALA A 161 -1.71 10.18 -3.41
C ALA A 161 -2.30 11.46 -2.79
N ALA A 162 -3.61 11.43 -2.56
CA ALA A 162 -4.34 12.48 -1.86
C ALA A 162 -5.15 11.82 -0.74
N LEU A 163 -4.80 12.09 0.52
CA LEU A 163 -5.19 11.31 1.68
C LEU A 163 -5.95 12.17 2.69
N LEU A 164 -7.16 11.73 3.04
CA LEU A 164 -7.94 12.24 4.17
C LEU A 164 -7.61 11.42 5.44
N PRO A 165 -7.46 12.03 6.63
CA PRO A 165 -7.22 11.26 7.85
C PRO A 165 -8.46 10.43 8.26
N TYR A 166 -8.27 9.45 9.15
CA TYR A 166 -9.31 8.45 9.46
C TYR A 166 -10.56 8.99 10.15
N GLY A 167 -10.43 10.09 10.90
CA GLY A 167 -11.53 10.72 11.62
C GLY A 167 -12.43 11.55 10.72
N VAL A 168 -12.11 11.64 9.42
CA VAL A 168 -12.96 12.31 8.45
C VAL A 168 -14.21 11.47 8.20
N THR A 169 -15.36 12.06 8.54
CA THR A 169 -16.69 11.55 8.18
C THR A 169 -17.17 12.24 6.91
N SER A 170 -17.89 11.49 6.07
CA SER A 170 -18.50 12.01 4.83
C SER A 170 -19.55 13.08 5.06
#